data_AF-A0A3L8PCQ2-F1
#
_entry.id   AF-A0A3L8PCQ2-F1
#
_cell.length_a   1.000
_cell.length_b   1.000
_cell.length_c   1.000
_cell.angle_alpha   90.00
_cell.angle_beta   90.00
_cell.angle_gamma   90.00
#
_symmetry.space_group_name_H-M   'P 1'
#
loop_
_entity.id
_entity.type
_entity.pdbx_description
1 polymer ?
#
loop_
_entity_poly.entity_id
_entity_poly.type
_entity_poly.pdbx_seq_one_letter_code
_entity_poly.pdbx_strand_id
1 'polypeptide(L)'
;GGEIRDGRVHGRGALDDKGPLVTVADAVESLLAEGFVPAHDVYLSFGADEEVFGTGAVAVVDHLEAAGVRPWLVSDEGGAVVEGALPGVEGRTAMIAVVEKGTVDVELLARGGGGHASTPSKGGATARLARAITRLERRPAPPRLT
;
A
#
# COMPACT_ATOMS: atom_id res chain seq x y z
N GLY A 1 1.15 23.21 1.50
CA GLY A 1 2.40 23.85 1.07
C GLY A 1 3.07 22.96 0.06
N GLY A 2 3.62 23.54 -0.99
CA GLY A 2 4.43 22.87 -2.00
C GLY A 2 5.29 23.91 -2.69
N GLU A 3 6.52 23.57 -3.05
CA GLU A 3 7.47 24.45 -3.73
C GLU A 3 7.89 23.82 -5.06
N ILE A 4 7.98 24.64 -6.10
CA ILE A 4 8.62 24.22 -7.35
C ILE A 4 10.08 24.61 -7.28
N ARG A 5 10.96 23.61 -7.34
CA ARG A 5 12.41 23.80 -7.34
C ARG A 5 13.05 22.84 -8.33
N ASP A 6 13.92 23.39 -9.19
CA ASP A 6 14.64 22.64 -10.22
C ASP A 6 13.71 21.85 -11.16
N GLY A 7 12.55 22.44 -11.50
CA GLY A 7 11.52 21.81 -12.33
C GLY A 7 10.76 20.67 -11.66
N ARG A 8 10.90 20.51 -10.34
CA ARG A 8 10.23 19.47 -9.54
C ARG A 8 9.34 20.08 -8.49
N VAL A 9 8.23 19.40 -8.18
CA VAL A 9 7.33 19.77 -7.09
C VAL A 9 7.79 19.08 -5.81
N HIS A 10 8.03 19.86 -4.75
CA HIS A 10 8.45 19.38 -3.44
C HIS A 10 7.35 19.64 -2.42
N GLY A 11 6.84 18.56 -1.80
CA GLY A 11 5.85 18.63 -0.73
C GLY A 11 5.37 17.25 -0.29
N ARG A 12 4.97 17.09 0.97
CA ARG A 12 4.29 15.87 1.45
C ARG A 12 2.99 15.68 0.65
N GLY A 13 2.82 14.52 0.04
CA GLY A 13 1.71 14.27 -0.89
C GLY A 13 2.09 14.35 -2.36
N ALA A 14 3.25 14.92 -2.73
CA ALA A 14 3.55 15.19 -4.13
C ALA A 14 3.73 13.92 -4.98
N LEU A 15 4.27 12.84 -4.38
CA LEU A 15 4.41 11.54 -5.03
C LEU A 15 3.27 10.58 -4.62
N ASP A 16 3.01 10.51 -3.32
CA ASP A 16 2.01 9.65 -2.68
C ASP A 16 1.09 10.54 -1.81
N ASP A 17 -0.17 10.77 -2.18
CA ASP A 17 -0.77 10.39 -3.50
C ASP A 17 -1.53 11.56 -4.16
N LYS A 18 -1.17 12.80 -3.82
CA LYS A 18 -1.83 13.98 -4.39
C LYS A 18 -1.40 14.27 -5.82
N GLY A 19 -0.17 13.92 -6.18
CA GLY A 19 0.33 14.09 -7.55
C GLY A 19 -0.42 13.20 -8.55
N PRO A 20 -0.48 11.88 -8.33
CA PRO A 20 -1.27 10.97 -9.16
C PRO A 20 -2.76 11.33 -9.16
N LEU A 21 -3.36 11.67 -8.01
CA LEU A 21 -4.75 12.15 -7.95
C LEU A 21 -5.03 13.32 -8.90
N VAL A 22 -4.20 14.37 -8.87
CA VAL A 22 -4.35 15.52 -9.78
C VAL A 22 -4.16 15.11 -11.23
N THR A 23 -3.24 14.18 -11.49
CA THR A 23 -2.99 13.66 -12.84
C THR A 23 -4.20 12.92 -13.41
N VAL A 24 -4.87 12.11 -12.59
CA VAL A 24 -6.11 11.40 -12.97
C VAL A 24 -7.24 12.40 -13.23
N ALA A 25 -7.42 13.39 -12.36
CA ALA A 25 -8.44 14.43 -12.53
C ALA A 25 -8.24 15.20 -13.84
N ASP A 26 -7.02 15.68 -14.11
CA ASP A 26 -6.68 16.42 -15.33
C ASP A 26 -6.90 15.59 -16.61
N ALA A 27 -6.55 14.30 -16.58
CA ALA A 27 -6.79 13.39 -17.70
C ALA A 27 -8.29 13.20 -17.97
N VAL A 28 -9.11 13.02 -16.94
CA VAL A 28 -10.57 12.89 -17.08
C VAL A 28 -11.17 14.17 -17.62
N GLU A 29 -10.80 15.33 -17.08
CA GLU A 29 -11.28 16.64 -17.54
C GLU A 29 -10.91 16.89 -19.01
N SER A 30 -9.68 16.57 -19.39
CA SER A 30 -9.19 16.71 -20.76
C SER A 30 -9.98 15.83 -21.74
N LEU A 31 -10.19 14.54 -21.40
CA LEU A 31 -10.95 13.62 -22.23
C LEU A 31 -12.42 14.05 -22.37
N LEU A 32 -13.04 14.55 -21.29
CA LEU A 32 -14.40 15.08 -21.33
C LEU A 32 -14.48 16.33 -22.23
N ALA A 33 -13.50 17.23 -22.16
CA ALA A 33 -13.44 18.42 -23.02
C ALA A 33 -13.29 18.07 -24.51
N GLU A 34 -12.63 16.95 -24.83
CA GLU A 34 -12.51 16.39 -26.18
C GLU A 34 -13.77 15.63 -26.64
N GLY A 35 -14.77 15.46 -25.78
CA GLY A 35 -15.99 14.71 -26.08
C GLY A 35 -15.75 13.20 -26.14
N PHE A 36 -14.69 12.70 -25.51
CA PHE A 36 -14.40 11.27 -25.44
C PHE A 36 -15.49 10.54 -24.65
N VAL A 37 -15.94 9.41 -25.21
CA VAL A 37 -16.90 8.51 -24.55
C VAL A 37 -16.21 7.17 -24.33
N PRO A 38 -15.95 6.75 -23.08
CA PRO A 38 -15.33 5.47 -22.80
C PRO A 38 -16.26 4.31 -23.15
N ALA A 39 -15.68 3.15 -23.46
CA ALA A 39 -16.45 1.94 -23.76
C ALA A 39 -17.17 1.35 -22.53
N HIS A 40 -16.72 1.73 -21.33
CA HIS A 40 -17.26 1.31 -20.04
C HIS A 40 -17.42 2.53 -19.14
N ASP A 41 -18.31 2.42 -18.14
CA ASP A 41 -18.44 3.44 -17.10
C ASP A 41 -17.13 3.57 -16.33
N VAL A 42 -16.75 4.82 -16.04
CA VAL A 42 -15.55 5.15 -15.25
C VAL A 42 -15.98 5.70 -13.90
N TYR A 43 -15.58 5.01 -12.83
CA TYR A 43 -15.81 5.44 -11.46
C TYR A 43 -14.51 5.99 -10.87
N LEU A 44 -14.56 7.19 -10.32
CA LEU A 44 -13.43 7.78 -9.58
C LEU A 44 -13.69 7.62 -8.09
N SER A 45 -12.75 7.01 -7.37
CA SER A 45 -12.81 6.79 -5.93
C SER A 45 -11.55 7.31 -5.27
N PHE A 46 -11.68 8.36 -4.46
CA PHE A 46 -10.56 8.96 -3.73
C PHE A 46 -10.79 8.79 -2.21
N GLY A 47 -9.96 7.97 -1.57
CA GLY A 47 -9.95 7.76 -0.12
C GLY A 47 -9.07 8.76 0.62
N ALA A 48 -9.10 8.73 1.95
CA ALA A 48 -8.30 9.62 2.80
C ALA A 48 -7.61 8.92 3.98
N ASP A 49 -7.82 7.61 4.12
CA ASP A 49 -7.40 6.82 5.28
C ASP A 49 -6.57 5.58 4.93
N GLU A 50 -6.04 5.50 3.69
CA GLU A 50 -5.14 4.42 3.25
C GLU A 50 -3.91 4.31 4.17
N GLU A 51 -3.23 5.44 4.42
CA GLU A 51 -1.99 5.56 5.19
C GLU A 51 -2.09 5.08 6.66
N VAL A 52 -3.32 4.81 7.13
CA VAL A 52 -3.60 4.32 8.49
C VAL A 52 -4.35 2.99 8.48
N PHE A 53 -4.37 2.28 7.34
CA PHE A 53 -5.14 1.06 7.11
C PHE A 53 -6.61 1.23 7.51
N GLY A 54 -7.19 2.35 7.08
CA GLY A 54 -8.56 2.70 7.36
C GLY A 54 -9.56 1.82 6.61
N THR A 55 -10.83 2.26 6.61
CA THR A 55 -11.95 1.46 6.10
C THR A 55 -12.64 2.11 4.91
N GLY A 56 -12.13 3.25 4.42
CA GLY A 56 -12.70 3.97 3.28
C GLY A 56 -12.84 3.10 2.03
N ALA A 57 -11.79 2.38 1.65
CA ALA A 57 -11.83 1.47 0.51
C ALA A 57 -12.88 0.35 0.67
N VAL A 58 -12.99 -0.23 1.88
CA VAL A 58 -14.00 -1.25 2.20
C VAL A 58 -15.42 -0.70 2.02
N ALA A 59 -15.68 0.50 2.53
CA ALA A 59 -16.98 1.15 2.40
C ALA A 59 -17.35 1.46 0.93
N VAL A 60 -16.36 1.81 0.10
CA VAL A 60 -16.58 2.00 -1.35
C VAL A 60 -16.92 0.67 -2.02
N VAL A 61 -16.22 -0.41 -1.69
CA VAL A 61 -16.52 -1.75 -2.22
C VAL A 61 -17.94 -2.16 -1.84
N ASP A 62 -18.32 -2.04 -0.56
CA ASP A 62 -19.68 -2.36 -0.08
C ASP A 62 -20.75 -1.54 -0.83
N HIS A 63 -20.48 -0.26 -1.09
CA HIS A 63 -21.38 0.61 -1.84
C HIS A 63 -21.56 0.16 -3.30
N LEU A 64 -20.45 -0.13 -4.00
CA LEU A 64 -20.48 -0.59 -5.39
C LEU A 64 -21.17 -1.95 -5.52
N GLU A 65 -20.92 -2.87 -4.59
CA GLU A 65 -21.58 -4.18 -4.56
C GLU A 65 -23.09 -4.05 -4.31
N ALA A 66 -23.50 -3.19 -3.37
CA ALA A 66 -24.92 -2.92 -3.11
C ALA A 66 -25.62 -2.28 -4.31
N ALA A 67 -24.90 -1.50 -5.12
CA ALA A 67 -25.38 -0.94 -6.37
C ALA A 67 -25.37 -1.95 -7.54
N GLY A 68 -24.87 -3.18 -7.34
CA GLY A 68 -24.74 -4.20 -8.38
C GLY A 68 -23.64 -3.91 -9.40
N VAL A 69 -22.72 -3.00 -9.09
CA VAL A 69 -21.58 -2.65 -9.95
C VAL A 69 -20.50 -3.73 -9.82
N ARG A 70 -20.01 -4.23 -10.96
CA ARG A 70 -18.86 -5.13 -11.02
C ARG A 70 -17.80 -4.54 -11.93
N PRO A 71 -16.72 -3.97 -11.38
CA PRO A 71 -15.65 -3.41 -12.19
C PRO A 71 -15.02 -4.47 -13.10
N TRP A 72 -14.80 -4.11 -14.37
CA TRP A 72 -14.01 -4.94 -15.29
C TRP A 72 -12.51 -4.81 -15.00
N LEU A 73 -12.09 -3.64 -14.51
CA LEU A 73 -10.73 -3.31 -14.12
C LEU A 73 -10.79 -2.37 -12.90
N VAL A 74 -9.85 -2.56 -11.97
CA VAL A 74 -9.55 -1.60 -10.90
C VAL A 74 -8.12 -1.13 -11.11
N SER A 75 -7.93 0.19 -11.16
CA SER A 75 -6.61 0.83 -11.22
C SER A 75 -6.41 1.62 -9.94
N ASP A 76 -5.38 1.26 -9.18
CA ASP A 76 -5.01 1.96 -7.94
C ASP A 76 -4.03 3.12 -8.21
N GLU A 77 -3.44 3.70 -7.16
CA GLU A 77 -2.45 4.79 -7.20
C GLU A 77 -1.32 4.57 -8.23
N GLY A 78 -1.04 3.30 -8.53
CA GLY A 78 -0.08 2.88 -9.54
C GLY A 78 1.32 2.76 -8.96
N GLY A 79 2.32 3.19 -9.72
CA GLY A 79 3.72 3.06 -9.33
C GLY A 79 4.56 4.23 -9.83
N ALA A 80 5.71 4.42 -9.22
CA ALA A 80 6.60 5.50 -9.60
C ALA A 80 7.16 5.32 -11.03
N VAL A 81 7.36 6.43 -11.74
CA VAL A 81 8.22 6.48 -12.91
C VAL A 81 9.66 6.51 -12.43
N VAL A 82 10.40 5.44 -12.73
CA VAL A 82 11.76 5.19 -12.24
C VAL A 82 12.77 5.15 -13.38
N GLU A 83 14.03 5.41 -13.08
CA GLU A 83 15.13 5.33 -14.05
C GLU A 83 16.18 4.35 -13.53
N GLY A 84 16.59 3.39 -14.37
CA GLY A 84 17.62 2.40 -14.01
C GLY A 84 17.20 1.36 -12.95
N ALA A 85 15.90 1.22 -12.66
CA ALA A 85 15.41 0.25 -11.66
C ALA A 85 15.36 -1.20 -12.18
N LEU A 86 15.35 -1.40 -13.50
CA LEU A 86 15.25 -2.72 -14.13
C LEU A 86 16.55 -3.06 -14.87
N PRO A 87 17.21 -4.17 -14.53
CA PRO A 87 18.42 -4.60 -15.24
C PRO A 87 18.17 -4.77 -16.75
N GLY A 88 18.98 -4.09 -17.57
CA GLY A 88 18.89 -4.18 -19.03
C GLY A 88 17.84 -3.27 -19.67
N VAL A 89 17.18 -2.39 -18.91
CA VAL A 89 16.25 -1.39 -19.44
C VAL A 89 16.86 0.00 -19.25
N GLU A 90 17.07 0.71 -20.36
CA GLU A 90 17.58 2.09 -20.36
C GLU A 90 16.43 3.11 -20.35
N GLY A 91 16.63 4.23 -19.67
CA GLY A 91 15.68 5.35 -19.62
C GLY A 91 14.61 5.24 -18.53
N ARG A 92 13.60 6.12 -18.64
CA ARG A 92 12.49 6.19 -17.68
C ARG A 92 11.46 5.10 -17.96
N THR A 93 11.06 4.41 -16.91
CA THR A 93 10.11 3.30 -16.94
C THR A 93 8.96 3.59 -16.00
N ALA A 94 7.72 3.50 -16.50
CA ALA A 94 6.53 3.49 -15.67
C ALA A 94 6.33 2.06 -15.13
N MET A 95 6.33 1.93 -13.81
CA MET A 95 6.13 0.63 -13.16
C MET A 95 4.64 0.31 -13.10
N ILE A 96 4.25 -0.86 -13.61
CA ILE A 96 2.88 -1.37 -13.51
C ILE A 96 2.88 -2.52 -12.52
N ALA A 97 2.31 -2.29 -11.33
CA ALA A 97 2.06 -3.34 -10.36
C ALA A 97 0.77 -4.08 -10.73
N VAL A 98 0.87 -5.40 -10.91
CA VAL A 98 -0.28 -6.28 -11.20
C VAL A 98 -0.64 -7.17 -10.01
N VAL A 99 0.16 -7.11 -8.95
CA VAL A 99 -0.01 -7.83 -7.69
C VAL A 99 0.50 -6.95 -6.57
N GLU A 100 -0.17 -7.01 -5.43
CA GLU A 100 0.31 -6.42 -4.19
C GLU A 100 0.61 -7.52 -3.18
N LYS A 101 1.64 -7.31 -2.36
CA LYS A 101 2.01 -8.26 -1.31
C LYS A 101 1.16 -7.97 -0.08
N GLY A 102 0.31 -8.92 0.30
CA GLY A 102 -0.39 -8.87 1.58
C GLY A 102 0.59 -8.78 2.77
N THR A 103 0.21 -8.00 3.77
CA THR A 103 0.94 -7.84 5.03
C THR A 103 0.16 -8.44 6.20
N VAL A 104 0.86 -8.82 7.26
CA VAL A 104 0.24 -9.26 8.51
C VAL A 104 1.11 -8.84 9.67
N ASP A 105 0.52 -8.09 10.59
CA ASP A 105 1.14 -7.74 11.86
C ASP A 105 0.67 -8.70 12.95
N VAL A 106 1.63 -9.18 13.76
CA VAL A 106 1.37 -10.15 14.83
C VAL A 106 1.93 -9.61 16.15
N GLU A 107 1.05 -9.44 17.13
CA GLU A 107 1.47 -9.12 18.50
C GLU A 107 1.83 -10.41 19.27
N LEU A 108 3.04 -10.48 19.82
CA LEU A 108 3.50 -11.59 20.64
C LEU A 108 3.64 -11.18 22.11
N LEU A 109 2.78 -11.73 22.96
CA LEU A 109 2.81 -11.47 24.40
C LEU A 109 3.26 -12.71 25.19
N ALA A 110 4.36 -12.58 25.95
CA ALA A 110 4.80 -13.59 26.90
C ALA A 110 4.63 -13.10 28.34
N ARG A 111 3.84 -13.82 29.15
CA ARG A 111 3.67 -13.55 30.58
C ARG A 111 4.50 -14.53 31.42
N GLY A 112 5.01 -14.06 32.54
CA GLY A 112 5.78 -14.85 33.52
C GLY A 112 5.86 -14.13 34.85
N GLY A 113 6.16 -14.86 35.93
CA GLY A 113 6.37 -14.27 37.26
C GLY A 113 7.61 -13.39 37.30
N GLY A 114 7.57 -12.36 38.16
CA GLY A 114 8.76 -11.57 38.49
C GLY A 114 9.77 -12.39 39.29
N GLY A 115 11.03 -11.95 39.30
CA GLY A 115 12.11 -12.60 40.04
C GLY A 115 13.26 -11.63 40.31
N HIS A 116 14.12 -11.95 41.27
CA HIS A 116 15.34 -11.18 41.50
C HIS A 116 16.28 -11.36 40.30
N ALA A 117 16.81 -10.25 39.78
CA ALA A 117 17.73 -10.28 38.63
C ALA A 117 18.99 -11.11 38.89
N SER A 118 19.40 -11.25 40.16
CA SER A 118 20.53 -12.07 40.60
C SER A 118 20.23 -13.59 40.65
N THR A 119 18.97 -14.01 40.53
CA THR A 119 18.52 -15.41 40.52
C THR A 119 17.57 -15.68 39.35
N PRO A 120 18.04 -15.55 38.10
CA PRO A 120 17.17 -15.65 36.93
C PRO A 120 16.59 -17.06 36.77
N SER A 121 15.26 -17.14 36.65
CA SER A 121 14.57 -18.40 36.35
C SER A 121 14.81 -18.80 34.90
N LYS A 122 15.18 -20.07 34.66
CA LYS A 122 15.28 -20.61 33.29
C LYS A 122 13.93 -20.55 32.59
N GLY A 123 13.92 -20.08 31.34
CA GLY A 123 12.72 -20.12 30.50
C GLY A 123 11.64 -19.09 30.85
N GLY A 124 12.01 -17.99 31.52
CA GLY A 124 11.12 -16.86 31.78
C GLY A 124 10.53 -16.22 30.52
N ALA A 125 9.64 -15.24 30.71
CA ALA A 125 8.88 -14.58 29.65
C ALA A 125 9.77 -14.10 28.49
N THR A 126 10.86 -13.40 28.78
CA THR A 126 11.83 -12.91 27.78
C THR A 126 12.43 -14.04 26.96
N ALA A 127 12.87 -15.13 27.61
CA ALA A 127 13.46 -16.27 26.91
C ALA A 127 12.44 -16.99 26.02
N ARG A 128 11.17 -17.06 26.45
CA ARG A 128 10.07 -17.62 25.62
C ARG A 128 9.78 -16.75 24.41
N LEU A 129 9.69 -15.43 24.60
CA LEU A 129 9.46 -14.48 23.51
C LEU A 129 10.59 -14.51 22.50
N ALA A 130 11.85 -14.48 22.96
CA ALA A 130 13.02 -14.60 22.10
C ALA A 130 12.99 -15.88 21.26
N ARG A 131 12.68 -17.03 21.87
CA ARG A 131 12.54 -18.30 21.13
C ARG A 131 11.44 -18.26 20.08
N ALA A 132 10.31 -17.60 20.35
CA ALA A 132 9.22 -17.47 19.40
C ALA A 132 9.66 -16.64 18.19
N ILE A 133 10.28 -15.48 18.42
CA ILE A 133 10.81 -14.60 17.37
C ILE A 133 11.82 -15.35 16.49
N THR A 134 12.83 -15.99 17.06
CA THR A 134 13.83 -16.72 16.27
C THR A 134 13.26 -17.94 15.55
N ARG A 135 12.12 -18.50 16.01
CA ARG A 135 11.45 -19.59 15.29
C ARG A 135 10.71 -19.09 14.06
N LEU A 136 10.10 -17.90 14.13
CA LEU A 136 9.45 -17.26 12.98
C LEU A 136 10.47 -16.90 11.91
N GLU A 137 11.58 -16.28 12.30
CA GLU A 137 12.65 -15.91 11.36
C GLU A 137 13.26 -17.12 10.63
N ARG A 138 13.53 -18.22 11.34
CA ARG A 138 14.06 -19.45 10.72
C ARG A 138 13.04 -20.24 9.89
N ARG A 139 11.75 -19.88 9.93
CA ARG A 139 10.68 -20.60 9.23
C ARG A 139 9.74 -19.62 8.53
N PRO A 140 10.24 -18.89 7.52
CA PRO A 140 9.38 -18.01 6.74
C PRO A 140 8.27 -18.83 6.06
N ALA A 141 7.06 -18.28 6.03
CA ALA A 141 5.97 -18.88 5.28
C ALA A 141 6.34 -18.92 3.78
N PRO A 142 5.99 -20.00 3.05
CA PRO A 142 6.20 -20.02 1.61
C PRO A 142 5.34 -18.93 0.96
N PRO A 143 5.84 -18.26 -0.10
CA PRO A 143 5.04 -17.29 -0.84
C PRO A 143 3.81 -17.97 -1.43
N ARG A 144 2.67 -17.28 -1.40
CA ARG A 144 1.42 -17.72 -2.01
C ARG A 144 0.85 -16.56 -2.83
N LEU A 145 0.46 -16.85 -4.07
CA LEU A 145 -0.52 -16.03 -4.78
C LEU A 145 -1.91 -16.57 -4.43
N THR A 146 -2.83 -15.68 -4.09
CA THR A 146 -4.24 -15.97 -3.84
C THR A 146 -5.09 -15.26 -4.86
#